data_AF-A0A0Q9RDZ6-F1
#
_entry.id   AF-A0A0Q9RDZ6-F1
#
_cell.length_a   1.000
_cell.length_b   1.000
_cell.length_c   1.000
_cell.angle_alpha   90.00
_cell.angle_beta   90.00
_cell.angle_gamma   90.00
#
_symmetry.space_group_name_H-M   'P 1'
#
loop_
_entity.id
_entity.type
_entity.pdbx_description
1 polymer ?
#
loop_
_entity_poly.entity_id
_entity_poly.type
_entity_poly.pdbx_seq_one_letter_code
_entity_poly.pdbx_strand_id
1 'polypeptide(L)'
;MPFLSLTSWSLHRNLGPLRWTRWDDNTRTQITATQDQPELISLLELPAVLAKKGFKSLEVCHFHLPDTREAYLQRLKQAFTEADLQFYTLLIE
;
A
#
# COMPACT_ATOMS: atom_id res chain seq x y z
N MET A 1 -0.57 6.68 25.45
CA MET A 1 -1.24 5.65 24.63
C MET A 1 -0.18 4.91 23.83
N PRO A 2 -0.31 3.60 23.56
CA PRO A 2 0.67 2.86 22.77
C PRO A 2 0.73 3.35 21.33
N PHE A 3 1.92 3.29 20.72
CA PHE A 3 2.10 3.53 19.29
C PHE A 3 1.80 2.24 18.54
N LEU A 4 0.68 2.20 17.82
CA LEU A 4 0.25 1.03 17.06
C LEU A 4 0.46 1.26 15.56
N SER A 5 1.29 0.41 14.96
CA SER A 5 1.50 0.31 13.52
C SER A 5 0.76 -0.89 12.95
N LEU A 6 0.22 -0.76 11.74
CA LEU A 6 -0.31 -1.88 10.97
C LEU A 6 0.52 -2.04 9.70
N THR A 7 0.80 -3.28 9.31
CA THR A 7 1.28 -3.58 7.95
C THR A 7 0.11 -3.81 7.01
N SER A 8 0.16 -3.21 5.82
CA SER A 8 -0.82 -3.45 4.76
C SER A 8 -0.90 -4.93 4.36
N TRP A 9 0.14 -5.74 4.61
CA TRP A 9 0.11 -7.20 4.41
C TRP A 9 -1.02 -7.88 5.21
N SER A 10 -1.30 -7.42 6.43
CA SER A 10 -2.39 -7.97 7.26
C SER A 10 -3.77 -7.77 6.62
N LEU A 11 -3.89 -6.82 5.68
CA LEU A 11 -5.12 -6.49 4.97
C LEU A 11 -5.02 -6.79 3.46
N HIS A 12 -4.00 -7.54 3.01
CA HIS A 12 -3.69 -7.67 1.58
C HIS A 12 -4.93 -8.04 0.77
N ARG A 13 -5.75 -9.01 1.21
CA ARG A 13 -6.96 -9.49 0.52
C ARG A 13 -8.05 -8.45 0.27
N ASN A 14 -7.95 -7.27 0.90
CA ASN A 14 -8.94 -6.21 0.80
C ASN A 14 -8.45 -5.05 -0.08
N LEU A 15 -7.16 -4.99 -0.42
CA LEU A 15 -6.50 -3.84 -1.06
C LEU A 15 -6.40 -3.93 -2.59
N GLY A 16 -7.21 -4.81 -3.20
CA GLY A 16 -7.21 -4.97 -4.66
C GLY A 16 -6.00 -5.78 -5.16
N PRO A 17 -5.80 -5.86 -6.48
CA PRO A 17 -4.82 -6.76 -7.09
C PRO A 17 -3.40 -6.59 -6.53
N LEU A 18 -2.69 -7.70 -6.33
CA LEU A 18 -1.29 -7.70 -5.91
C LEU A 18 -0.39 -7.59 -7.14
N ARG A 19 0.53 -6.63 -7.15
CA ARG A 19 1.45 -6.36 -8.27
C ARG A 19 2.84 -6.84 -7.96
N TRP A 20 3.10 -8.12 -8.22
CA TRP A 20 4.36 -8.77 -7.90
C TRP A 20 5.47 -8.38 -8.87
N THR A 21 6.63 -7.97 -8.35
CA THR A 21 7.85 -7.84 -9.17
C THR A 21 8.43 -9.24 -9.40
N ARG A 22 8.62 -9.63 -10.66
CA ARG A 22 9.22 -10.92 -11.04
C ARG A 22 10.33 -10.73 -12.05
N TRP A 23 11.31 -11.63 -12.02
CA TRP A 23 12.32 -11.74 -13.05
C TRP A 23 11.82 -12.60 -14.21
N ASP A 24 11.92 -12.09 -15.44
CA ASP A 24 11.67 -12.86 -16.65
C ASP A 24 13.01 -13.30 -17.26
N ASP A 25 13.29 -14.60 -17.22
CA ASP A 25 14.54 -15.18 -17.73
C ASP A 25 14.72 -15.05 -19.25
N ASN A 26 13.62 -14.96 -20.00
CA ASN A 26 13.69 -14.87 -21.46
C ASN A 26 14.11 -13.47 -21.90
N THR A 27 13.49 -12.44 -21.30
CA THR A 27 13.78 -11.05 -21.64
C THR A 27 14.92 -10.48 -20.81
N ARG A 28 15.31 -11.15 -19.72
CA ARG A 28 16.26 -10.68 -18.70
C ARG A 28 15.87 -9.31 -18.15
N THR A 29 14.57 -9.13 -17.91
CA THR A 29 14.00 -7.90 -17.38
C THR A 29 13.08 -8.18 -16.18
N GLN A 30 12.85 -7.14 -15.37
CA GLN A 30 11.82 -7.18 -14.34
C GLN A 30 10.45 -6.93 -14.98
N ILE A 31 9.47 -7.76 -14.63
CA ILE A 31 8.09 -7.65 -15.06
C ILE A 31 7.17 -7.54 -13.84
N THR A 32 5.98 -6.97 -14.04
CA THR A 32 4.92 -6.95 -13.03
C THR A 32 3.92 -8.06 -13.33
N ALA A 33 3.83 -9.05 -12.44
CA ALA A 33 2.80 -10.07 -12.48
C ALA A 33 1.64 -9.66 -11.56
N THR A 34 0.47 -9.43 -12.14
CA THR A 34 -0.73 -9.06 -11.38
C THR A 34 -1.48 -10.32 -10.94
N GLN A 35 -1.79 -10.39 -9.65
CA GLN A 35 -2.70 -11.39 -9.08
C GLN A 35 -4.00 -10.71 -8.72
N ASP A 36 -5.07 -11.06 -9.42
CA ASP A 36 -6.38 -10.47 -9.20
C ASP A 36 -6.97 -10.86 -7.86
N GLN A 37 -7.54 -9.87 -7.19
CA GLN A 37 -8.35 -10.02 -5.99
C GLN A 37 -9.22 -8.77 -5.80
N PRO A 38 -10.34 -8.86 -5.05
CA PRO A 38 -11.23 -7.73 -4.84
C PRO A 38 -10.55 -6.53 -4.18
N GLU A 39 -10.88 -5.33 -4.65
CA GLU A 39 -10.56 -4.07 -3.97
C GLU A 39 -11.78 -3.66 -3.15
N LEU A 40 -11.75 -3.95 -1.85
CA LEU A 40 -12.80 -3.57 -0.90
C LEU A 40 -12.52 -2.22 -0.26
N ILE A 41 -11.24 -1.83 -0.20
CA ILE A 41 -10.77 -0.52 0.25
C ILE A 41 -9.53 -0.17 -0.57
N SER A 42 -9.48 1.03 -1.12
CA SER A 42 -8.28 1.50 -1.82
C SER A 42 -7.18 1.89 -0.83
N LEU A 43 -5.92 1.86 -1.29
CA LEU A 43 -4.80 2.34 -0.48
C LEU A 43 -4.91 3.83 -0.11
N LEU A 44 -5.67 4.63 -0.88
CA LEU A 44 -5.94 6.04 -0.58
C LEU A 44 -6.97 6.21 0.55
N GLU A 45 -7.90 5.26 0.73
CA GLU A 45 -8.91 5.31 1.78
C GLU A 45 -8.41 4.71 3.11
N LEU A 46 -7.46 3.77 3.04
CA LEU A 46 -6.95 3.03 4.19
C LEU A 46 -6.45 3.93 5.33
N PRO A 47 -5.68 5.01 5.11
CA PRO A 47 -5.19 5.86 6.20
C PRO A 47 -6.31 6.41 7.09
N ALA A 48 -7.39 6.92 6.47
CA ALA A 48 -8.53 7.46 7.20
C ALA A 48 -9.28 6.38 8.01
N VAL A 49 -9.37 5.15 7.49
CA VAL A 49 -9.97 4.02 8.20
C VAL A 49 -9.13 3.60 9.42
N LEU A 50 -7.81 3.58 9.28
CA LEU A 50 -6.90 3.23 10.37
C LEU A 50 -6.87 4.29 11.46
N ALA A 51 -6.86 5.57 11.09
CA ALA A 51 -6.94 6.69 12.04
C ALA A 51 -8.21 6.61 12.90
N LYS A 52 -9.38 6.35 12.29
CA LYS A 52 -10.65 6.14 13.01
C LYS A 52 -10.62 4.95 13.97
N LYS A 53 -9.73 3.98 13.75
CA LYS A 53 -9.53 2.80 14.60
C LYS A 53 -8.43 2.98 15.65
N GLY A 54 -7.78 4.16 15.71
CA GLY A 54 -6.78 4.49 16.71
C GLY A 54 -5.35 4.06 16.38
N PHE A 55 -5.09 3.61 15.15
CA PHE A 55 -3.71 3.39 14.69
C PHE A 55 -3.00 4.73 14.48
N LYS A 56 -1.66 4.69 14.56
CA LYS A 56 -0.81 5.88 14.38
C LYS A 56 0.08 5.80 13.16
N SER A 57 0.29 4.60 12.63
CA SER A 57 1.11 4.42 11.45
C SER A 57 0.69 3.22 10.61
N LEU A 58 1.13 3.25 9.35
CA LEU A 58 0.93 2.18 8.38
C LEU A 58 2.23 1.91 7.62
N GLU A 59 2.57 0.64 7.51
CA GLU A 59 3.65 0.11 6.68
C GLU A 59 3.05 -0.44 5.38
N VAL A 60 3.57 0.01 4.23
CA VAL A 60 2.99 -0.28 2.92
C VAL A 60 3.87 -1.24 2.16
N CYS A 61 3.32 -2.37 1.71
CA CYS A 61 3.99 -3.27 0.79
C CYS A 61 3.99 -2.68 -0.63
N HIS A 62 5.13 -2.74 -1.31
CA HIS A 62 5.29 -2.13 -2.65
C HIS A 62 4.25 -2.64 -3.66
N PHE A 63 3.87 -3.92 -3.60
CA PHE A 63 2.90 -4.54 -4.50
C PHE A 63 1.45 -4.08 -4.27
N HIS A 64 1.15 -3.31 -3.21
CA HIS A 64 -0.13 -2.64 -3.02
C HIS A 64 -0.22 -1.26 -3.69
N LEU A 65 0.88 -0.72 -4.22
CA LEU A 65 0.85 0.52 -4.98
C LEU A 65 0.29 0.26 -6.38
N PRO A 66 -0.87 0.83 -6.75
CA PRO A 66 -1.43 0.66 -8.09
C PRO A 66 -0.69 1.45 -9.16
N ASP A 67 0.03 2.49 -8.74
CA ASP A 67 0.71 3.43 -9.61
C ASP A 67 1.88 4.08 -8.85
N THR A 68 3.00 4.28 -9.53
CA THR A 68 4.20 4.93 -9.00
C THR A 68 4.44 6.31 -9.60
N ARG A 69 3.55 6.80 -10.48
CA ARG A 69 3.60 8.15 -11.04
C ARG A 69 3.33 9.19 -9.94
N GLU A 70 3.98 10.34 -10.09
CA GLU A 70 3.92 11.45 -9.13
C GLU A 70 2.48 11.83 -8.76
N ALA A 71 1.58 11.92 -9.73
CA ALA A 71 0.18 12.29 -9.49
C ALA A 71 -0.53 11.37 -8.49
N TYR A 72 -0.27 10.06 -8.53
CA TYR A 72 -0.83 9.12 -7.56
C TYR A 72 -0.14 9.24 -6.20
N LEU A 73 1.19 9.35 -6.19
CA LEU A 73 1.97 9.45 -4.95
C LEU A 73 1.65 10.73 -4.16
N GLN A 74 1.34 11.85 -4.83
CA GLN A 74 0.87 13.07 -4.17
C GLN A 74 -0.48 12.85 -3.48
N ARG A 75 -1.42 12.15 -4.14
CA ARG A 75 -2.71 11.79 -3.53
C ARG A 75 -2.52 10.85 -2.34
N LEU A 76 -1.62 9.89 -2.45
CA LEU A 76 -1.30 8.97 -1.34
C LEU A 76 -0.71 9.74 -0.15
N LYS A 77 0.27 10.62 -0.40
CA LYS A 77 0.83 11.50 0.63
C LYS A 77 -0.24 12.36 1.30
N GLN A 78 -1.15 12.93 0.51
CA GLN A 78 -2.27 13.73 1.01
C GLN A 78 -3.20 12.90 1.90
N ALA A 79 -3.56 11.67 1.51
CA ALA A 79 -4.40 10.79 2.31
C ALA A 79 -3.80 10.47 3.69
N PHE A 80 -2.49 10.23 3.78
CA PHE A 80 -1.80 10.05 5.06
C PHE A 80 -1.79 11.33 5.90
N THR A 81 -1.55 12.48 5.25
CA THR A 81 -1.49 13.79 5.91
C THR A 81 -2.85 14.18 6.48
N GLU A 82 -3.93 14.02 5.72
CA GLU A 82 -5.31 14.33 6.16
C GLU A 82 -5.78 13.40 7.28
N ALA A 83 -5.30 12.16 7.31
CA ALA A 83 -5.64 11.19 8.34
C ALA A 83 -4.81 11.34 9.63
N ASP A 84 -3.82 12.25 9.68
CA ASP A 84 -2.82 12.33 10.75
C ASP A 84 -2.18 10.95 11.04
N LEU A 85 -1.90 10.19 9.97
CA LEU A 85 -1.31 8.86 10.03
C LEU A 85 0.10 8.89 9.45
N GLN A 86 1.05 8.29 10.15
CA GLN A 86 2.42 8.21 9.66
C GLN A 86 2.57 7.11 8.61
N PHE A 87 3.05 7.46 7.42
CA PHE A 87 3.63 6.50 6.48
C PHE A 87 4.98 6.05 7.07
N TYR A 88 5.01 4.87 7.69
CA TYR A 88 6.16 4.47 8.52
C TYR A 88 7.30 3.90 7.69
N THR A 89 6.98 2.91 6.86
CA THR A 89 7.95 2.16 6.06
C THR A 89 7.31 1.73 4.76
N LEU A 90 8.09 1.78 3.67
CA LEU A 90 7.80 1.07 2.43
C LEU A 90 8.52 -0.28 2.47
N LEU A 91 7.76 -1.37 2.40
CA LEU A 91 8.27 -2.74 2.41
C LEU A 91 8.51 -3.19 0.96
N ILE A 92 9.78 -3.40 0.63
CA ILE A 92 10.27 -3.85 -0.68
C ILE A 92 10.78 -5.29 -0.51
N GLU A 93 10.43 -6.17 -1.44
CA GLU A 93 10.94 -7.55 -1.53
C GLU A 93 11.96 -7.68 -2.65
#